data_AF-A0A1B0GBT6-F1
#
_entry.id   AF-A0A1B0GBT6-F1
#
_cell.length_a   1.000
_cell.length_b   1.000
_cell.length_c   1.000
_cell.angle_alpha   90.00
_cell.angle_beta   90.00
_cell.angle_gamma   90.00
#
_symmetry.space_group_name_H-M   'P 1'
#
loop_
_entity.id
_entity.type
_entity.pdbx_description
1 polymer ?
#
loop_
_entity_poly.entity_id
_entity_poly.type
_entity_poly.pdbx_seq_one_letter_code
_entity_poly.pdbx_strand_id
1 'polypeptide(L)'
;MSFKIFTLILLTEVFNFDECLTSNIIFPQIDDFPSECSLPDGSDGTCRNLKYCPRAITAKNITVCYYERFEQFVCCKNNLWSDVTNRPITRACEGEMPAALGWNMLFGESAYDYKCGGVLISNKYILTAAHCGILNGAPPVVALLGGSNLNDSSLKPVKIDEIILHPGYRANESYHDIALIKLKDSPLGNTICLWGMYSLNDVNVTAIGYGHTEFGKIS
;
A
#
# COMPACT_ATOMS: atom_id res chain seq x y z
N MET A 1 15.09 -45.86 54.49
CA MET A 1 14.96 -44.37 54.49
C MET A 1 13.49 -44.07 54.31
N SER A 2 12.72 -43.81 55.37
CA SER A 2 12.57 -42.52 56.09
C SER A 2 11.99 -41.42 55.20
N PHE A 3 10.98 -40.61 55.57
CA PHE A 3 10.04 -40.57 56.69
C PHE A 3 8.95 -39.54 56.31
N LYS A 4 7.68 -39.84 56.61
CA LYS A 4 6.54 -38.98 56.99
C LYS A 4 6.24 -37.61 56.32
N ILE A 5 5.01 -37.56 55.80
CA ILE A 5 3.95 -36.53 55.90
C ILE A 5 4.20 -35.35 56.85
N PHE A 6 3.91 -34.13 56.37
CA PHE A 6 3.33 -33.06 57.17
C PHE A 6 2.09 -32.50 56.48
N THR A 7 1.10 -32.16 57.29
CA THR A 7 -0.29 -31.85 56.93
C THR A 7 -0.61 -30.36 57.18
N LEU A 8 -1.65 -29.85 56.49
CA LEU A 8 -2.61 -28.79 56.88
C LEU A 8 -2.19 -27.32 56.55
N ILE A 9 -2.96 -26.37 55.99
CA ILE A 9 -4.41 -26.09 55.83
C ILE A 9 -4.69 -25.22 54.56
N LEU A 10 -5.85 -25.48 53.91
CA LEU A 10 -6.78 -24.68 53.06
C LEU A 10 -6.44 -23.22 52.64
N LEU A 11 -6.69 -22.78 51.40
CA LEU A 11 -8.04 -22.49 50.85
C LEU A 11 -8.17 -22.77 49.33
N THR A 12 -9.39 -23.15 48.98
CA THR A 12 -10.05 -23.21 47.66
C THR A 12 -9.93 -21.86 46.91
N GLU A 13 -9.88 -21.70 45.59
CA GLU A 13 -10.78 -22.17 44.53
C GLU A 13 -10.09 -22.08 43.14
N VAL A 14 -10.74 -22.71 42.16
CA VAL A 14 -10.47 -22.75 40.72
C VAL A 14 -10.42 -21.34 40.12
N PHE A 15 -9.31 -20.95 39.47
CA PHE A 15 -9.33 -19.84 38.52
C PHE A 15 -9.54 -20.38 37.10
N ASN A 16 -10.82 -20.42 36.71
CA ASN A 16 -11.19 -20.31 35.31
C ASN A 16 -10.74 -18.92 34.82
N PHE A 17 -9.95 -18.86 33.74
CA PHE A 17 -9.85 -17.63 32.96
C PHE A 17 -11.05 -17.56 32.01
N ASP A 18 -12.22 -17.28 32.59
CA ASP A 18 -13.26 -16.52 31.92
C ASP A 18 -13.07 -15.06 32.37
N GLU A 19 -12.15 -14.33 31.73
CA GLU A 19 -12.27 -12.86 31.72
C GLU A 19 -13.17 -12.49 30.56
N CYS A 20 -14.46 -12.45 30.90
CA CYS A 20 -15.51 -11.79 30.17
C CYS A 20 -15.05 -10.46 29.60
N LEU A 21 -15.30 -10.26 28.30
CA LEU A 21 -15.51 -8.96 27.68
C LEU A 21 -16.22 -8.05 28.67
N THR A 22 -15.53 -7.02 29.14
CA THR A 22 -16.12 -6.04 30.03
C THR A 22 -17.31 -5.40 29.34
N SER A 23 -18.38 -5.29 30.12
CA SER A 23 -19.77 -5.33 29.73
C SER A 23 -20.29 -4.02 29.12
N ASN A 24 -19.51 -3.34 28.28
CA ASN A 24 -19.96 -2.15 27.56
C ASN A 24 -19.19 -1.97 26.23
N ILE A 25 -19.43 -2.86 25.26
CA ILE A 25 -19.38 -2.44 23.86
C ILE A 25 -20.71 -1.74 23.60
N ILE A 26 -20.71 -0.42 23.80
CA ILE A 26 -21.84 0.42 23.44
C ILE A 26 -21.82 0.53 21.92
N PHE A 27 -22.85 -0.01 21.27
CA PHE A 27 -23.18 0.30 19.88
C PHE A 27 -24.04 1.56 19.90
N PRO A 28 -23.53 2.72 19.45
CA PRO A 28 -24.37 3.91 19.36
C PRO A 28 -25.47 3.66 18.35
N GLN A 29 -26.72 3.90 18.76
CA GLN A 29 -27.91 3.86 17.91
C GLN A 29 -28.06 5.14 17.06
N ILE A 30 -26.99 5.96 17.00
CA ILE A 30 -26.96 7.27 16.38
C ILE A 30 -25.65 7.34 15.59
N ASP A 31 -25.74 7.44 14.27
CA ASP A 31 -24.63 7.56 13.31
C ASP A 31 -23.96 8.95 13.37
N ASP A 32 -23.70 9.46 14.57
CA ASP A 32 -23.06 10.75 14.79
C ASP A 32 -21.89 10.53 15.77
N PHE A 33 -20.90 9.77 15.30
CA PHE A 33 -19.68 9.54 16.06
C PHE A 33 -18.78 10.76 15.94
N PRO A 34 -18.20 11.26 17.05
CA PRO A 34 -17.20 12.31 16.97
C PRO A 34 -16.05 11.81 16.08
N SER A 35 -15.84 12.50 14.96
CA SER A 35 -14.73 12.20 14.07
C SER A 35 -13.39 12.49 14.76
N GLU A 36 -13.37 13.38 15.76
CA GLU A 36 -12.17 13.82 16.46
C GLU A 36 -11.88 13.00 17.73
N CYS A 37 -10.60 12.82 18.04
CA CYS A 37 -10.10 12.06 19.18
C CYS A 37 -8.74 12.61 19.64
N SER A 38 -8.26 12.19 20.81
CA SER A 38 -6.93 12.58 21.32
C SER A 38 -6.02 11.36 21.48
N LEU A 39 -4.77 11.50 21.03
CA LEU A 39 -3.74 10.47 21.15
C LEU A 39 -3.11 10.46 22.55
N PRO A 40 -2.40 9.37 22.94
CA PRO A 40 -1.73 9.29 24.25
C PRO A 40 -0.63 10.34 24.47
N ASP A 41 -0.12 10.95 23.40
CA ASP A 41 0.85 12.05 23.43
C ASP A 41 0.18 13.43 23.65
N GLY A 42 -1.15 13.47 23.81
CA GLY A 42 -1.94 14.68 23.97
C GLY A 42 -2.24 15.42 22.67
N SER A 43 -1.88 14.87 21.51
CA SER A 43 -2.18 15.49 20.21
C SER A 43 -3.56 15.09 19.67
N ASP A 44 -4.14 15.98 18.85
CA ASP A 44 -5.44 15.74 18.23
C ASP A 44 -5.36 14.80 17.01
N GLY A 45 -6.41 14.00 16.87
CA GLY A 45 -6.57 12.98 15.84
C GLY A 45 -8.01 12.84 15.35
N THR A 46 -8.18 12.01 14.34
CA THR A 46 -9.45 11.60 13.74
C THR A 46 -9.58 10.10 13.89
N CYS A 47 -10.76 9.61 14.26
CA CYS A 47 -11.07 8.20 14.26
C CYS A 47 -11.13 7.64 12.83
N ARG A 48 -10.26 6.69 12.51
CA ARG A 48 -10.22 6.03 11.19
C ARG A 48 -10.05 4.53 11.38
N ASN A 49 -10.51 3.74 10.41
CA ASN A 49 -10.27 2.30 10.42
C ASN A 49 -8.76 2.01 10.44
N LEU A 50 -8.34 1.04 11.28
CA LEU A 50 -6.96 0.66 11.55
C LEU A 50 -6.15 0.42 10.28
N LYS A 51 -6.77 -0.12 9.23
CA LYS A 51 -6.16 -0.35 7.91
C LYS A 51 -5.63 0.92 7.26
N TYR A 52 -6.25 2.07 7.55
CA TYR A 52 -5.89 3.39 7.00
C TYR A 52 -5.05 4.21 7.97
N CYS A 53 -4.54 3.59 9.04
CA CYS A 53 -3.80 4.25 10.11
C CYS A 53 -2.47 3.54 10.44
N PRO A 54 -1.48 3.58 9.52
CA PRO A 54 -0.28 2.76 9.61
C PRO A 54 0.58 3.00 10.86
N ARG A 55 0.51 4.20 11.46
CA ARG A 55 1.20 4.50 12.72
C ARG A 55 0.55 3.88 13.95
N ALA A 56 -0.76 3.67 13.93
CA ALA A 56 -1.44 2.99 15.01
C ALA A 56 -1.03 1.51 15.08
N ILE A 57 -0.68 0.90 13.93
CA ILE A 57 -0.19 -0.48 13.83
C ILE A 57 1.20 -0.65 14.47
N THR A 58 2.06 0.37 14.38
CA THR A 58 3.42 0.35 14.96
C THR A 58 3.53 1.08 16.30
N ALA A 59 2.43 1.65 16.79
CA ALA A 59 2.40 2.37 18.05
C ALA A 59 2.51 1.41 19.23
N LYS A 60 3.30 1.80 20.23
CA LYS A 60 3.40 1.07 21.49
C LYS A 60 2.08 1.06 22.25
N ASN A 61 1.34 2.17 22.19
CA ASN A 61 0.02 2.35 22.79
C ASN A 61 -0.95 2.87 21.72
N ILE A 62 -2.01 2.12 21.46
CA ILE A 62 -3.04 2.45 20.48
C ILE A 62 -4.29 2.96 21.20
N THR A 63 -4.82 4.09 20.76
CA THR A 63 -6.12 4.60 21.25
C THR A 63 -7.21 4.09 20.31
N VAL A 64 -8.08 3.22 20.82
CA VAL A 64 -9.22 2.71 20.07
C VAL A 64 -10.39 3.68 20.23
N CYS A 65 -11.00 4.10 19.12
CA CYS A 65 -12.18 4.94 19.14
C CYS A 65 -13.44 4.09 19.34
N TYR A 66 -13.70 3.18 18.39
CA TYR A 66 -14.87 2.31 18.40
C TYR A 66 -14.61 1.09 17.48
N TYR A 67 -15.55 0.15 17.54
CA TYR A 67 -15.59 -1.00 16.66
C TYR A 67 -16.85 -0.94 15.82
N GLU A 68 -16.72 -1.17 14.51
CA GLU A 68 -17.85 -1.32 13.61
C GLU A 68 -17.85 -2.75 13.06
N ARG A 69 -18.76 -3.59 13.56
CA ARG A 69 -18.77 -5.05 13.32
C ARG A 69 -17.44 -5.69 13.73
N PHE A 70 -16.62 -6.10 12.75
CA PHE A 70 -15.30 -6.69 12.94
C PHE A 70 -14.17 -5.71 12.62
N GLU A 71 -14.50 -4.48 12.25
CA GLU A 71 -13.54 -3.43 11.92
C GLU A 71 -13.21 -2.59 13.15
N GLN A 72 -11.92 -2.33 13.33
CA GLN A 72 -11.41 -1.53 14.44
C GLN A 72 -11.11 -0.12 13.96
N PHE A 73 -11.68 0.88 14.61
CA PHE A 73 -11.38 2.29 14.38
C PHE A 73 -10.51 2.83 15.50
N VAL A 74 -9.43 3.50 15.13
CA VAL A 74 -8.39 3.97 16.04
C VAL A 74 -8.13 5.45 15.82
N CYS A 75 -7.61 6.11 16.85
CA CYS A 75 -7.31 7.53 16.79
C CYS A 75 -6.06 7.78 15.96
N CYS A 76 -6.21 8.50 14.85
CA CYS A 76 -5.16 8.76 13.89
C CYS A 76 -4.87 10.26 13.84
N LYS A 77 -3.62 10.66 14.09
CA LYS A 77 -3.24 12.07 14.09
C LYS A 77 -3.73 12.81 12.84
N ASN A 78 -4.37 13.97 13.02
CA ASN A 78 -5.00 14.75 11.94
C ASN A 78 -3.99 15.19 10.87
N ASN A 79 -2.73 15.31 11.27
CA ASN A 79 -1.63 15.69 10.42
C ASN A 79 -0.92 14.45 9.87
N LEU A 80 -1.50 13.83 8.83
CA LEU A 80 -0.75 12.99 7.90
C LEU A 80 0.50 13.72 7.35
N TRP A 81 0.50 15.06 7.37
CA TRP A 81 1.58 15.93 6.90
C TRP A 81 2.89 15.78 7.68
N SER A 82 2.87 15.82 9.02
CA SER A 82 4.10 15.70 9.82
C SER A 82 4.74 14.31 9.77
N ASP A 83 3.99 13.33 9.27
CA ASP A 83 4.39 11.92 9.20
C ASP A 83 4.84 11.48 7.82
N VAL A 84 4.53 12.24 6.78
CA VAL A 84 5.19 12.13 5.47
C VAL A 84 6.53 12.85 5.51
N THR A 85 6.61 14.04 6.14
CA THR A 85 7.87 14.81 6.24
C THR A 85 8.89 14.20 7.20
N ASN A 86 8.46 13.42 8.19
CA ASN A 86 9.34 12.70 9.13
C ASN A 86 9.47 11.20 8.84
N ARG A 87 8.98 10.71 7.69
CA ARG A 87 9.57 9.47 7.18
C ARG A 87 11.05 9.80 6.95
N PRO A 88 12.02 9.03 7.46
CA PRO A 88 13.29 9.02 6.78
C PRO A 88 12.93 8.69 5.34
N ILE A 89 13.14 9.64 4.41
CA ILE A 89 13.05 9.38 2.98
C ILE A 89 13.80 8.06 2.84
N THR A 90 13.06 7.00 2.52
CA THR A 90 13.61 5.67 2.41
C THR A 90 14.76 5.81 1.44
N ARG A 91 15.98 5.77 1.97
CA ARG A 91 17.28 5.80 1.30
C ARG A 91 17.22 6.28 -0.17
N ALA A 92 17.64 7.52 -0.42
CA ALA A 92 18.06 8.01 -1.73
C ALA A 92 17.13 7.60 -2.90
N CYS A 93 15.92 8.14 -2.95
CA CYS A 93 15.13 8.20 -4.19
C CYS A 93 15.78 9.24 -5.15
N GLU A 94 16.99 8.96 -5.60
CA GLU A 94 17.83 9.87 -6.41
C GLU A 94 17.80 9.48 -7.90
N GLY A 95 16.61 9.18 -8.43
CA GLY A 95 16.50 9.02 -9.88
C GLY A 95 15.16 8.50 -10.36
N GLU A 96 14.96 8.66 -11.66
CA GLU A 96 13.80 8.18 -12.39
C GLU A 96 14.15 6.85 -13.04
N MET A 97 13.36 5.82 -12.73
CA MET A 97 13.43 4.54 -13.43
C MET A 97 12.05 4.28 -14.04
N PRO A 98 11.82 4.74 -15.29
CA PRO A 98 10.60 4.42 -16.00
C PRO A 98 10.54 2.91 -16.23
N ALA A 99 9.32 2.38 -16.22
CA ALA A 99 9.05 1.00 -16.51
C ALA A 99 8.10 0.90 -17.70
N ALA A 100 8.37 -0.02 -18.62
CA ALA A 100 7.45 -0.41 -19.68
C ALA A 100 6.86 -1.78 -19.35
N LEU A 101 5.55 -1.88 -19.31
CA LEU A 101 4.81 -3.09 -18.98
C LEU A 101 4.51 -3.88 -20.25
N GLY A 102 4.89 -5.16 -20.26
CA GLY A 102 4.88 -6.01 -21.45
C GLY A 102 3.90 -7.17 -21.34
N TRP A 103 3.22 -7.47 -22.45
CA TRP A 103 2.33 -8.62 -22.64
C TRP A 103 2.99 -9.64 -23.57
N ASN A 104 2.67 -10.92 -23.43
CA ASN A 104 3.16 -11.94 -24.37
C ASN A 104 2.64 -11.64 -25.78
N MET A 105 3.55 -11.58 -26.76
CA MET A 105 3.15 -11.66 -28.16
C MET A 105 3.00 -13.12 -28.57
N LEU A 106 1.91 -13.42 -29.29
CA LEU A 106 1.72 -14.73 -29.91
C LEU A 106 2.49 -14.85 -31.24
N PHE A 107 2.80 -13.72 -31.89
CA PHE A 107 3.43 -13.65 -33.21
C PHE A 107 4.33 -12.40 -33.29
N GLY A 108 5.57 -12.54 -33.78
CA GLY A 108 6.53 -11.43 -33.96
C GLY A 108 7.98 -11.81 -33.64
N GLU A 109 8.94 -10.95 -34.01
CA GLU A 109 10.36 -11.08 -33.64
C GLU A 109 10.61 -10.73 -32.15
N SER A 110 9.75 -9.89 -31.57
CA SER A 110 9.78 -9.51 -30.15
C SER A 110 8.94 -10.46 -29.30
N ALA A 111 9.49 -10.91 -28.17
CA ALA A 111 8.78 -11.80 -27.23
C ALA A 111 7.63 -11.09 -26.48
N TYR A 112 7.70 -9.77 -26.36
CA TYR A 112 6.76 -8.97 -25.56
C TYR A 112 6.31 -7.71 -26.30
N ASP A 113 5.06 -7.33 -26.08
CA ASP A 113 4.43 -6.10 -26.55
C ASP A 113 4.25 -5.12 -25.38
N TYR A 114 4.92 -3.97 -25.44
CA TYR A 114 4.92 -2.98 -24.36
C TYR A 114 3.85 -1.92 -24.59
N LYS A 115 2.75 -1.99 -23.82
CA LYS A 115 1.56 -1.16 -24.05
C LYS A 115 1.34 -0.07 -23.00
N CYS A 116 2.00 -0.18 -21.86
CA CYS A 116 1.78 0.69 -20.71
C CYS A 116 3.09 1.10 -20.06
N GLY A 117 3.04 2.26 -19.39
CA GLY A 117 4.12 2.75 -18.55
C GLY A 117 3.91 2.46 -17.07
N GLY A 118 4.96 2.70 -16.30
CA GLY A 118 4.96 2.74 -14.85
C GLY A 118 6.25 3.36 -14.34
N VAL A 119 6.40 3.42 -13.02
CA VAL A 119 7.61 3.94 -12.40
C VAL A 119 8.00 3.10 -11.19
N LEU A 120 9.28 2.82 -11.03
CA LEU A 120 9.80 2.10 -9.88
C LEU A 120 9.75 2.99 -8.62
N ILE A 121 9.00 2.56 -7.60
CA ILE A 121 8.84 3.28 -6.32
C ILE A 121 9.57 2.60 -5.16
N SER A 122 10.03 1.37 -5.38
CA SER A 122 10.92 0.62 -4.48
C SER A 122 11.59 -0.51 -5.25
N ASN A 123 12.56 -1.20 -4.65
CA ASN A 123 13.31 -2.29 -5.30
C ASN A 123 12.44 -3.42 -5.90
N LYS A 124 11.17 -3.55 -5.51
CA LYS A 124 10.26 -4.58 -6.03
C LYS A 124 8.91 -4.05 -6.49
N TYR A 125 8.61 -2.77 -6.34
CA TYR A 125 7.28 -2.24 -6.64
C TYR A 125 7.34 -1.16 -7.70
N ILE A 126 6.51 -1.35 -8.73
CA ILE A 126 6.20 -0.37 -9.76
C ILE A 126 4.82 0.22 -9.46
N LEU A 127 4.71 1.54 -9.53
CA LEU A 127 3.44 2.25 -9.55
C LEU A 127 2.98 2.43 -11.00
N THR A 128 1.72 2.14 -11.27
CA THR A 128 1.10 2.31 -12.60
C THR A 128 -0.39 2.62 -12.46
N ALA A 129 -1.08 2.80 -13.58
CA ALA A 129 -2.53 2.90 -13.64
C ALA A 129 -3.19 1.52 -13.47
N ALA A 130 -4.39 1.48 -12.89
CA ALA A 130 -5.10 0.22 -12.70
C ALA A 130 -5.52 -0.41 -14.04
N HIS A 131 -5.89 0.39 -15.02
CA HIS A 131 -6.21 -0.10 -16.37
C HIS A 131 -5.00 -0.77 -17.05
N CYS A 132 -3.78 -0.38 -16.70
CA CYS A 132 -2.56 -1.05 -17.17
C CYS A 132 -2.31 -2.38 -16.47
N GLY A 133 -2.85 -2.58 -15.27
CA GLY A 133 -2.78 -3.85 -14.55
C GLY A 133 -3.64 -4.94 -15.18
N ILE A 134 -4.74 -4.57 -15.84
CA ILE A 134 -5.62 -5.48 -16.60
C ILE A 134 -6.10 -4.76 -17.88
N LEU A 135 -5.29 -4.81 -18.93
CA LEU A 135 -5.62 -4.20 -20.21
C LEU A 135 -6.42 -5.20 -21.05
N ASN A 136 -7.67 -4.85 -21.41
CA ASN A 136 -8.57 -5.73 -22.18
C ASN A 136 -8.73 -7.13 -21.57
N GLY A 137 -8.73 -7.24 -20.24
CA GLY A 137 -8.84 -8.52 -19.53
C GLY A 137 -7.52 -9.30 -19.39
N ALA A 138 -6.41 -8.79 -19.93
CA ALA A 138 -5.10 -9.44 -19.85
C ALA A 138 -4.14 -8.63 -18.96
N PRO A 139 -3.48 -9.26 -17.97
CA PRO A 139 -2.45 -8.61 -17.19
C PRO A 139 -1.09 -8.60 -17.94
N PRO A 140 -0.23 -7.60 -17.68
CA PRO A 140 1.16 -7.65 -18.13
C PRO A 140 1.90 -8.80 -17.44
N VAL A 141 2.91 -9.34 -18.11
CA VAL A 141 3.70 -10.50 -17.64
C VAL A 141 5.13 -10.11 -17.25
N VAL A 142 5.62 -9.01 -17.81
CA VAL A 142 6.97 -8.49 -17.56
C VAL A 142 6.98 -6.98 -17.44
N ALA A 143 8.02 -6.45 -16.81
CA ALA A 143 8.37 -5.04 -16.81
C ALA A 143 9.80 -4.87 -17.33
N LEU A 144 9.99 -4.02 -18.34
CA LEU A 144 11.30 -3.56 -18.77
C LEU A 144 11.61 -2.26 -18.02
N LEU A 145 12.78 -2.19 -17.38
CA LEU A 145 13.16 -1.05 -16.56
C LEU A 145 14.22 -0.20 -17.27
N GLY A 146 13.99 1.11 -17.33
CA GLY A 146 14.90 2.08 -17.91
C GLY A 146 15.04 1.97 -19.43
N GLY A 147 16.09 2.60 -19.94
CA GLY A 147 16.39 2.64 -21.38
C GLY A 147 15.74 3.81 -22.12
N SER A 148 16.22 4.10 -23.33
CA SER A 148 15.58 5.04 -24.25
C SER A 148 14.84 4.33 -25.40
N ASN A 149 15.02 3.02 -25.53
CA ASN A 149 14.47 2.21 -26.61
C ASN A 149 13.97 0.87 -26.06
N LEU A 150 12.70 0.56 -26.32
CA LEU A 150 12.06 -0.70 -25.89
C LEU A 150 12.64 -1.94 -26.58
N ASN A 151 13.33 -1.76 -27.71
CA ASN A 151 13.98 -2.82 -28.47
C ASN A 151 15.48 -2.98 -28.13
N ASP A 152 15.97 -2.30 -27.08
CA ASP A 152 17.35 -2.45 -26.65
C ASP A 152 17.58 -3.84 -26.02
N SER A 153 18.27 -4.70 -26.76
CA SER A 153 18.61 -6.06 -26.33
C SER A 153 19.50 -6.15 -25.09
N SER A 154 20.14 -5.05 -24.68
CA SER A 154 20.94 -5.00 -23.45
C SER A 154 20.06 -4.95 -22.19
N LEU A 155 18.81 -4.46 -22.33
CA LEU A 155 17.85 -4.40 -21.25
C LEU A 155 17.11 -5.74 -21.13
N LYS A 156 17.02 -6.24 -19.90
CA LYS A 156 16.35 -7.52 -19.62
C LYS A 156 15.00 -7.27 -18.94
N PRO A 157 13.90 -7.79 -19.50
CA PRO A 157 12.60 -7.69 -18.84
C PRO A 157 12.58 -8.53 -17.56
N VAL A 158 12.00 -7.97 -16.51
CA VAL A 158 11.82 -8.60 -15.19
C VAL A 158 10.41 -9.16 -15.10
N LYS A 159 10.28 -10.39 -14.58
CA LYS A 159 8.96 -11.02 -14.43
C LYS A 159 8.14 -10.36 -13.33
N ILE A 160 6.84 -10.27 -13.57
CA ILE A 160 5.86 -9.81 -12.58
C ILE A 160 5.47 -10.98 -11.66
N ASP A 161 5.43 -10.72 -10.35
CA ASP A 161 5.01 -11.65 -9.30
C ASP A 161 3.53 -11.48 -8.97
N GLU A 162 3.09 -10.23 -8.81
CA GLU A 162 1.73 -9.90 -8.34
C GLU A 162 1.29 -8.55 -8.89
N ILE A 163 -0.01 -8.40 -9.13
CA ILE A 163 -0.65 -7.14 -9.52
C ILE A 163 -1.72 -6.81 -8.49
N ILE A 164 -1.60 -5.66 -7.87
CA ILE A 164 -2.48 -5.18 -6.80
C ILE A 164 -3.22 -3.96 -7.34
N LEU A 165 -4.45 -4.18 -7.79
CA LEU A 165 -5.34 -3.10 -8.21
C LEU A 165 -5.89 -2.36 -6.98
N HIS A 166 -6.17 -1.07 -7.14
CA HIS A 166 -6.93 -0.36 -6.12
C HIS A 166 -8.33 -1.00 -5.95
N PRO A 167 -8.78 -1.30 -4.73
CA PRO A 167 -10.04 -2.03 -4.49
C PRO A 167 -11.28 -1.26 -4.97
N GLY A 168 -11.19 0.07 -5.04
CA GLY A 168 -12.24 0.92 -5.60
C GLY A 168 -12.15 1.13 -7.12
N TYR A 169 -11.20 0.50 -7.82
CA TYR A 169 -11.04 0.70 -9.26
C TYR A 169 -12.29 0.28 -10.02
N ARG A 170 -12.80 1.18 -10.87
CA ARG A 170 -13.96 0.94 -11.74
C ARG A 170 -13.57 1.20 -13.19
N ALA A 171 -13.38 0.13 -13.95
CA ALA A 171 -12.92 0.21 -15.34
C ALA A 171 -13.79 1.10 -16.24
N ASN A 172 -15.10 1.14 -16.02
CA ASN A 172 -16.04 1.91 -16.83
C ASN A 172 -16.03 3.42 -16.52
N GLU A 173 -15.51 3.82 -15.36
CA GLU A 173 -15.58 5.19 -14.83
C GLU A 173 -14.18 5.82 -14.70
N SER A 174 -13.11 5.07 -14.98
CA SER A 174 -11.71 5.43 -14.72
C SER A 174 -11.46 5.93 -13.28
N TYR A 175 -12.30 5.51 -12.34
CA TYR A 175 -12.23 5.94 -10.96
C TYR A 175 -11.21 5.09 -10.20
N HIS A 176 -10.39 5.73 -9.35
CA HIS A 176 -9.28 5.10 -8.65
C HIS A 176 -8.33 4.30 -9.56
N ASP A 177 -7.95 4.89 -10.69
CA ASP A 177 -7.10 4.27 -11.71
C ASP A 177 -5.62 4.21 -11.28
N ILE A 178 -5.34 3.41 -10.25
CA ILE A 178 -4.00 3.23 -9.65
C ILE A 178 -3.78 1.76 -9.27
N ALA A 179 -2.59 1.24 -9.53
CA ALA A 179 -2.20 -0.11 -9.16
C ALA A 179 -0.71 -0.22 -8.82
N LEU A 180 -0.39 -1.24 -8.04
CA LEU A 180 0.98 -1.65 -7.75
C LEU A 180 1.30 -2.96 -8.47
N ILE A 181 2.46 -3.02 -9.09
CA ILE A 181 3.01 -4.23 -9.69
C ILE A 181 4.21 -4.65 -8.86
N LYS A 182 4.19 -5.87 -8.34
CA LYS A 182 5.28 -6.47 -7.61
C LYS A 182 6.13 -7.30 -8.56
N LEU A 183 7.43 -7.04 -8.57
CA LEU A 183 8.41 -7.76 -9.37
C LEU A 183 8.87 -9.03 -8.65
N LYS A 184 9.15 -10.08 -9.43
CA LYS A 184 9.66 -11.35 -8.91
C LYS A 184 11.06 -11.17 -8.33
N ASP A 185 11.94 -10.54 -9.10
CA ASP A 185 13.30 -10.21 -8.72
C ASP A 185 13.39 -8.75 -8.24
N SER A 186 14.46 -8.42 -7.50
CA SER A 186 14.78 -7.05 -7.12
C SER A 186 15.86 -6.48 -8.05
N PRO A 187 15.49 -5.90 -9.21
CA PRO A 187 16.46 -5.24 -10.06
C PRO A 187 17.08 -4.05 -9.33
N LEU A 188 18.39 -3.83 -9.54
CA LEU A 188 19.04 -2.61 -9.10
C LEU A 188 18.51 -1.46 -9.97
N GLY A 189 17.88 -0.48 -9.33
CA GLY A 189 17.35 0.70 -10.01
C GLY A 189 17.09 1.82 -9.03
N ASN A 190 17.16 3.05 -9.53
CA ASN A 190 16.77 4.23 -8.76
C ASN A 190 15.25 4.27 -8.64
N THR A 191 14.74 4.76 -7.51
CA THR A 191 13.31 4.82 -7.24
C THR A 191 12.85 6.26 -7.17
N ILE A 192 11.63 6.53 -7.64
CA ILE A 192 11.05 7.87 -7.54
C ILE A 192 10.47 8.11 -6.14
N CYS A 193 10.52 9.36 -5.68
CA CYS A 193 9.75 9.80 -4.52
C CYS A 193 8.26 9.85 -4.84
N LEU A 194 7.43 9.35 -3.92
CA LEU A 194 5.99 9.60 -3.98
C LEU A 194 5.68 11.02 -3.50
N TRP A 195 4.84 11.72 -4.26
CA TRP A 195 4.37 13.05 -3.88
C TRP A 195 3.42 12.96 -2.70
N GLY A 196 3.76 13.65 -1.62
CA GLY A 196 3.00 13.64 -0.37
C GLY A 196 2.18 14.90 -0.12
N MET A 197 2.22 15.89 -1.02
CA MET A 197 1.59 17.18 -0.80
C MET A 197 0.21 17.27 -1.49
N TYR A 198 -0.77 17.91 -0.86
CA TYR A 198 -2.13 18.03 -1.41
C TYR A 198 -2.27 19.09 -2.51
N SER A 199 -1.33 20.02 -2.62
CA SER A 199 -1.39 21.12 -3.58
C SER A 199 -0.33 20.95 -4.67
N LEU A 200 -0.77 21.11 -5.92
CA LEU A 200 0.06 21.22 -7.12
C LEU A 200 0.14 22.66 -7.64
N ASN A 201 -0.26 23.65 -6.81
CA ASN A 201 -0.28 25.05 -7.23
C ASN A 201 1.12 25.50 -7.66
N ASP A 202 1.22 25.96 -8.91
CA ASP A 202 2.43 26.52 -9.52
C ASP A 202 3.67 25.61 -9.49
N VAL A 203 3.48 24.28 -9.55
CA VAL A 203 4.57 23.31 -9.64
C VAL A 203 4.79 22.90 -11.10
N ASN A 204 6.01 23.07 -11.61
CA ASN A 204 6.40 22.49 -12.89
C ASN A 204 6.45 20.96 -12.77
N VAL A 205 5.68 20.27 -13.62
CA VAL A 205 5.62 18.81 -13.68
C VAL A 205 6.28 18.29 -14.95
N THR A 206 6.94 17.14 -14.84
CA THR A 206 7.54 16.45 -15.99
C THR A 206 6.74 15.19 -16.29
N ALA A 207 6.40 14.99 -17.56
CA ALA A 207 5.80 13.74 -18.05
C ALA A 207 6.80 13.03 -18.97
N ILE A 208 6.99 11.72 -18.74
CA ILE A 208 7.97 10.89 -19.46
C ILE A 208 7.28 9.59 -19.88
N GLY A 209 7.57 9.11 -21.09
CA GLY A 209 7.09 7.82 -21.58
C GLY A 209 7.55 7.52 -23.00
N TYR A 210 7.25 6.31 -23.45
CA TYR A 210 7.51 5.83 -24.83
C TYR A 210 6.25 5.85 -25.70
N GLY A 211 5.21 6.56 -25.27
CA GLY A 211 3.92 6.62 -25.95
C GLY A 211 3.97 7.35 -27.29
N HIS A 212 2.92 7.18 -28.10
CA HIS A 212 2.80 7.86 -29.38
C HIS A 212 2.94 9.38 -29.23
N THR A 213 3.81 9.96 -30.05
CA THR A 213 4.03 11.42 -30.12
C THR A 213 2.99 12.14 -30.97
N GLU A 214 2.06 11.40 -31.59
CA GLU A 214 1.03 11.90 -32.50
C GLU A 214 -0.30 11.20 -32.24
N PHE A 215 -1.39 11.97 -32.30
CA PHE A 215 -2.75 11.47 -32.09
C PHE A 215 -3.22 10.63 -33.29
N GLY A 216 -3.75 9.42 -33.05
CA GLY A 216 -4.40 8.59 -34.07
C GLY A 216 -3.52 7.64 -34.87
N LYS A 217 -2.24 7.45 -34.49
CA LYS A 217 -1.43 6.36 -35.03
C LYS A 217 -1.81 5.03 -34.36
N ILE A 218 -2.15 4.04 -35.18
CA ILE A 218 -2.44 2.66 -34.75
C ILE A 218 -1.13 1.88 -34.88
N SER A 219 -0.72 1.19 -33.81
CA SER A 219 0.37 0.20 -33.80
C SER A 219 -0.02 -1.08 -34.52
#